data_AF-A0A924UVI2-F1
#
_entry.id   AF-A0A924UVI2-F1
#
_cell.length_a   1.000
_cell.length_b   1.000
_cell.length_c   1.000
_cell.angle_alpha   90.00
_cell.angle_beta   90.00
_cell.angle_gamma   90.00
#
_symmetry.space_group_name_H-M   'P 1'
#
loop_
_entity.id
_entity.type
_entity.pdbx_description
1 polymer ?
#
loop_
_entity_poly.entity_id
_entity_poly.type
_entity_poly.pdbx_seq_one_letter_code
_entity_poly.pdbx_strand_id
1 'polypeptide(L)' 'MKVLQLGLKENWKQFSLLVLINAFVGGMVGLERSILPQIAEAEFHIAAKTAILSFIVVFGITKALTN' A
#
# COMPACT_ATOMS: atom_id res chain seq x y z
N MET A 1 11.91 37.89 7.75
CA MET A 1 11.62 36.49 7.35
C MET A 1 10.72 35.87 8.41
N LYS A 2 9.56 35.31 8.03
CA LYS A 2 8.75 34.50 8.96
C LYS A 2 9.52 33.20 9.21
N VAL A 3 9.84 32.90 10.46
CA VAL A 3 10.47 31.62 10.82
C VAL A 3 9.44 30.53 10.59
N LEU A 4 9.67 29.65 9.60
CA LEU A 4 8.85 28.48 9.36
C LEU A 4 9.09 27.50 10.52
N GLN A 5 8.07 27.33 11.36
CA GLN A 5 8.10 26.30 12.41
C GLN A 5 7.74 24.96 11.79
N LEU A 6 8.71 24.05 11.79
CA LEU A 6 8.56 22.68 11.31
C LEU A 6 8.25 21.75 12.49
N GLY A 7 7.32 20.82 12.30
CA GLY A 7 6.96 19.86 13.33
C GLY A 7 5.66 19.11 13.00
N LEU A 8 5.45 17.99 13.67
CA LEU A 8 4.25 17.14 13.48
C LEU A 8 2.97 17.87 13.90
N LYS A 9 3.02 18.69 14.95
CA LYS A 9 1.88 19.46 15.45
C LYS A 9 1.51 20.57 14.48
N GLU A 10 2.51 21.22 13.91
CA GLU A 10 2.39 22.32 12.96
C GLU A 10 1.87 21.81 11.60
N ASN A 11 2.18 20.56 11.23
CA ASN A 11 1.74 19.90 10.00
C ASN A 11 0.68 18.80 10.25
N TRP A 12 -0.05 18.85 11.37
CA TRP A 12 -0.89 17.73 11.82
C TRP A 12 -1.92 17.28 10.78
N LYS A 13 -2.42 18.20 9.93
CA LYS A 13 -3.35 17.88 8.83
C LYS A 13 -2.70 16.98 7.78
N GLN A 14 -1.50 17.33 7.32
CA GLN A 14 -0.74 16.53 6.35
C GLN A 14 -0.31 15.20 6.97
N PHE A 15 0.12 15.22 8.24
CA PHE A 15 0.45 14.01 8.97
C PHE A 15 -0.75 13.06 9.10
N SER A 16 -1.93 13.58 9.45
CA SER A 16 -3.16 12.77 9.56
C SER A 16 -3.57 12.18 8.21
N LEU A 17 -3.46 12.97 7.14
CA LEU A 17 -3.71 12.50 5.78
C LEU A 17 -2.72 11.39 5.39
N LEU A 18 -1.44 11.55 5.70
CA LEU A 18 -0.42 10.54 5.46
C LEU A 18 -0.72 9.24 6.22
N VAL A 19 -1.09 9.34 7.50
CA VAL A 19 -1.48 8.17 8.31
C VAL A 19 -2.69 7.48 7.70
N LEU A 20 -3.71 8.23 7.30
CA LEU A 20 -4.92 7.69 6.69
C LEU A 20 -4.63 6.97 5.37
N ILE A 21 -3.84 7.58 4.49
CA ILE A 21 -3.45 6.96 3.22
C ILE A 21 -2.65 5.69 3.47
N ASN A 22 -1.67 5.72 4.39
CA ASN A 22 -0.89 4.52 4.72
C ASN A 22 -1.75 3.42 5.35
N ALA A 23 -2.76 3.77 6.15
CA ALA A 23 -3.70 2.81 6.70
C ALA A 23 -4.53 2.12 5.60
N PHE A 24 -5.05 2.88 4.62
CA PHE A 24 -5.77 2.32 3.49
C PHE A 24 -4.89 1.43 2.60
N VAL A 25 -3.67 1.88 2.30
CA VAL A 25 -2.71 1.09 1.52
C VAL A 25 -2.36 -0.21 2.26
N GLY A 26 -2.08 -0.15 3.57
CA GLY A 26 -1.80 -1.33 4.37
C GLY A 26 -2.99 -2.29 4.46
N GLY A 27 -4.20 -1.76 4.62
CA GLY A 27 -5.44 -2.55 4.63
C GLY A 27 -5.69 -3.27 3.31
N MET A 28 -5.58 -2.57 2.18
CA MET A 28 -5.74 -3.16 0.85
C MET A 28 -4.70 -4.26 0.58
N VAL A 29 -3.41 -3.98 0.81
CA VAL A 29 -2.32 -4.96 0.65
C VAL A 29 -2.49 -6.17 1.57
N GLY A 30 -3.02 -5.96 2.78
CA GLY A 30 -3.32 -7.03 3.72
C GLY A 30 -4.43 -7.95 3.21
N LEU A 31 -5.54 -7.37 2.75
CA LEU A 31 -6.67 -8.11 2.17
C LEU A 31 -6.23 -8.92 0.94
N GLU A 32 -5.51 -8.32 0.01
CA GLU A 32 -5.01 -9.02 -1.17
C GLU A 32 -4.08 -10.18 -0.80
N ARG A 33 -3.15 -9.99 0.14
CA ARG A 33 -2.26 -11.09 0.57
C ARG A 33 -2.99 -12.21 1.31
N SER A 34 -4.11 -11.92 1.97
CA SER A 34 -4.92 -12.95 2.62
C SER A 34 -5.81 -13.71 1.63
N ILE A 35 -6.35 -13.04 0.61
CA ILE A 35 -7.39 -13.60 -0.26
C ILE A 35 -6.81 -14.12 -1.58
N LEU A 36 -5.96 -13.33 -2.25
CA LEU A 36 -5.49 -13.60 -3.60
C LEU A 36 -4.70 -14.92 -3.72
N PRO A 37 -3.78 -15.28 -2.80
CA PRO A 37 -3.04 -16.54 -2.90
C PRO A 37 -3.95 -17.75 -2.72
N GLN A 38 -4.97 -17.65 -1.86
CA GLN A 38 -5.93 -18.73 -1.60
C GLN A 38 -6.78 -18.99 -2.84
N ILE A 39 -7.28 -17.94 -3.49
CA ILE A 39 -8.04 -18.06 -4.75
C ILE A 39 -7.13 -18.57 -5.88
N ALA A 40 -5.90 -18.08 -5.97
CA ALA A 40 -4.95 -18.50 -7.01
C ALA A 40 -4.62 -20.00 -6.93
N GLU A 41 -4.47 -20.55 -5.72
CA GLU A 41 -4.24 -21.98 -5.52
C GLU A 41 -5.51 -22.82 -5.77
N ALA A 42 -6.66 -22.36 -5.26
CA ALA A 42 -7.92 -23.11 -5.31
C ALA A 42 -8.56 -23.14 -6.71
N GLU A 43 -8.59 -22.02 -7.41
CA GLU A 43 -9.34 -21.87 -8.69
C GLU A 43 -8.43 -21.95 -9.92
N PHE A 44 -7.18 -21.52 -9.80
CA PHE A 44 -6.26 -21.37 -10.94
C PHE A 44 -5.06 -22.32 -10.89
N HIS A 45 -4.90 -23.11 -9.81
CA HIS A 45 -3.76 -23.99 -9.57
C HIS A 45 -2.39 -23.28 -9.69
N ILE A 46 -2.34 -21.98 -9.39
CA ILE A 46 -1.13 -21.16 -9.39
C ILE A 46 -0.53 -21.18 -7.98
N ALA A 47 0.77 -21.39 -7.87
CA ALA A 47 1.46 -21.35 -6.58
C ALA A 47 1.33 -19.97 -5.91
N ALA A 48 1.00 -19.93 -4.61
CA ALA A 48 0.83 -18.69 -3.83
C ALA A 48 2.00 -17.72 -3.95
N LYS A 49 3.24 -18.22 -4.01
CA LYS A 49 4.45 -17.39 -4.14
C LYS A 49 4.46 -16.57 -5.44
N THR A 50 4.01 -17.16 -6.55
CA THR A 50 3.94 -16.49 -7.85
C THR A 50 2.88 -15.39 -7.83
N ALA A 51 1.70 -15.68 -7.27
CA ALA A 51 0.61 -14.71 -7.14
C ALA A 51 1.03 -13.48 -6.31
N ILE A 52 1.73 -13.70 -5.19
CA ILE A 52 2.26 -12.60 -4.34
C ILE A 52 3.33 -11.80 -5.08
N LEU A 53 4.23 -12.46 -5.82
CA LEU A 53 5.29 -11.77 -6.57
C LEU A 53 4.70 -10.88 -7.67
N SER A 54 3.73 -11.39 -8.44
CA SER A 54 3.01 -10.63 -9.46
C SER A 54 2.30 -9.42 -8.87
N PHE A 55 1.65 -9.60 -7.72
CA PHE A 55 1.04 -8.50 -6.98
C PHE A 55 2.06 -7.40 -6.62
N ILE A 56 3.20 -7.76 -6.02
CA ILE A 56 4.25 -6.80 -5.63
C ILE A 56 4.76 -6.03 -6.85
N VAL A 57 5.00 -6.72 -7.98
CA VAL A 57 5.50 -6.09 -9.22
C VAL A 57 4.49 -5.09 -9.77
N VAL A 58 3.22 -5.48 -9.94
CA VAL A 58 2.18 -4.61 -10.47
C VAL A 58 1.95 -3.42 -9.55
N PHE A 59 1.80 -3.66 -8.25
CA PHE A 59 1.63 -2.61 -7.25
C PHE A 59 2.80 -1.60 -7.28
N GLY A 60 4.04 -2.10 -7.34
CA GLY A 60 5.25 -1.28 -7.40
C GLY A 60 5.30 -0.41 -8.66
N ILE A 61 5.01 -0.99 -9.83
CA ILE A 61 4.99 -0.26 -11.11
C ILE A 61 3.92 0.83 -11.10
N THR A 62 2.68 0.50 -10.68
CA THR A 62 1.60 1.49 -10.60
C THR A 62 2.00 2.66 -9.72
N LYS A 63 2.53 2.39 -8.52
CA LYS A 63 2.98 3.46 -7.60
C LYS A 63 4.08 4.32 -8.21
N ALA A 64 5.04 3.73 -8.92
CA ALA A 64 6.12 4.46 -9.57
C ALA A 64 5.61 5.41 -10.68
N LEU A 65 4.50 5.05 -11.35
CA LEU A 65 3.90 5.88 -12.39
C LEU A 65 2.97 6.97 -11.84
N THR A 66 2.35 6.75 -10.68
CA THR A 66 1.31 7.64 -10.14
C THR A 66 1.78 8.62 -9.06
N ASN A 67 2.99 8.44 -8.52
CA ASN A 67 3.55 9.28 -7.45
C ASN A 67 4.45 10.38 -8.00
#